data_AF-A0A2H5QGC1-F1
#
_entry.id   AF-A0A2H5QGC1-F1
#
_cell.length_a   1.000
_cell.length_b   1.000
_cell.length_c   1.000
_cell.angle_alpha   90.00
_cell.angle_beta   90.00
_cell.angle_gamma   90.00
#
_symmetry.space_group_name_H-M   'P 1'
#
loop_
_entity.id
_entity.type
_entity.pdbx_description
1 polymer ?
#
loop_
_entity_poly.entity_id
_entity_poly.type
_entity_poly.pdbx_seq_one_letter_code
_entity_poly.pdbx_strand_id
1 'polypeptide(L)'
;MTREGVRPNGFTYSIILTAQPAVSPFQVHAHIIKTNYEKSFSVGTALLNAYVKKGILDEAAKVFELIDEKDIVAWSAMLAGYAQIGDTEGAVKIYRQLTSEGVKPNEFTFSSVINACTAPSAAVEQGKQFHACSIKAKLNNALCVSSALVTMYSKKGNIESASEVFKRQRKRDLVSWNSMICGYAQHGHTKKALEVFKEMRRQDLEFDGITFIGVITACTHAGLVDEGQQYFDIMVNEHHIYPTMEHYSCMVDLYSRAGMLEKAMDIINRMPFAASATVWRTVLAACRVHRNIDLGKLAGEKLISLQPHDSAIYVLLSNMYAATGHWQERARVRKLMNDRKVKKEAGYSWIEVKNKTYSFLAGDISHPQSNQIYSKLEELSTRLKDAGYKPDTSYVLQDIDDEHKEAILSQHSERLAIAFGLVATPAGAPLQIVKNLRVCGDCHTVIKLISKLERRDIVVRDTNRFHHFKEGLCSCGDYW
;
A
#
# COMPACT_ATOMS: atom_id res chain seq x y z
N MET A 1 -21.18 -41.20 -11.52
CA MET A 1 -19.79 -41.49 -11.97
C MET A 1 -19.12 -42.57 -11.12
N THR A 2 -18.40 -42.26 -10.02
CA THR A 2 -17.63 -43.29 -9.26
C THR A 2 -18.51 -44.34 -8.58
N ARG A 3 -19.70 -43.97 -8.08
CA ARG A 3 -20.71 -44.91 -7.56
C ARG A 3 -21.29 -45.85 -8.63
N GLU A 4 -21.13 -45.50 -9.91
CA GLU A 4 -21.63 -46.26 -11.07
C GLU A 4 -20.49 -46.95 -11.83
N GLY A 5 -19.27 -47.01 -11.26
CA GLY A 5 -18.11 -47.67 -11.86
C GLY A 5 -17.44 -46.92 -13.02
N VAL A 6 -17.90 -45.71 -13.35
CA VAL A 6 -17.32 -44.89 -14.43
C VAL A 6 -16.04 -44.22 -13.97
N ARG A 7 -14.92 -44.48 -14.66
CA ARG A 7 -13.60 -43.88 -14.36
C ARG A 7 -13.52 -42.44 -14.90
N PRO A 8 -13.16 -41.44 -14.07
CA PRO A 8 -12.88 -40.09 -14.54
C PRO A 8 -11.71 -40.06 -15.52
N ASN A 9 -11.80 -39.18 -16.52
CA ASN A 9 -10.73 -38.90 -17.48
C ASN A 9 -10.24 -37.44 -17.33
N GLY A 10 -9.23 -37.05 -18.12
CA GLY A 10 -8.66 -35.70 -18.05
C GLY A 10 -9.68 -34.56 -18.27
N PHE A 11 -10.66 -34.76 -19.16
CA PHE A 11 -11.75 -33.80 -19.35
C PHE A 11 -12.63 -33.66 -18.10
N THR A 12 -12.96 -34.80 -17.47
CA THR A 12 -13.75 -34.83 -16.22
C THR A 12 -13.05 -34.04 -15.12
N TYR A 13 -11.74 -34.26 -14.91
CA TYR A 13 -10.98 -33.52 -13.90
C TYR A 13 -10.88 -32.02 -14.21
N SER A 14 -10.64 -31.66 -15.48
CA SER A 14 -10.54 -30.26 -15.89
C SER A 14 -11.86 -29.51 -15.64
N ILE A 15 -13.00 -30.13 -15.93
CA ILE A 15 -14.32 -29.55 -15.64
C ILE A 15 -14.57 -29.47 -14.13
N ILE A 16 -14.28 -30.52 -13.36
CA ILE A 16 -14.45 -30.48 -11.90
C ILE A 16 -13.64 -29.35 -11.28
N LEU A 17 -12.39 -29.16 -11.69
CA LEU A 17 -11.51 -28.12 -11.16
C LEU A 17 -11.92 -26.70 -11.59
N THR A 18 -12.46 -26.55 -12.80
CA THR A 18 -12.89 -25.25 -13.34
C THR A 18 -14.27 -24.82 -12.84
N ALA A 19 -15.17 -25.76 -12.55
CA ALA A 19 -16.53 -25.52 -12.07
C ALA A 19 -16.63 -24.99 -10.63
N GLN A 20 -15.53 -24.54 -10.02
CA GLN A 20 -15.42 -24.05 -8.64
C GLN A 20 -16.17 -24.94 -7.62
N PRO A 21 -15.75 -26.19 -7.43
CA PRO A 21 -16.46 -27.10 -6.56
C PRO A 21 -16.28 -26.65 -5.10
N ALA A 22 -17.30 -26.90 -4.28
CA ALA A 22 -17.20 -26.91 -2.81
C ALA A 22 -16.17 -27.94 -2.28
N VAL A 23 -15.62 -28.76 -3.18
CA VAL A 23 -14.65 -29.82 -2.92
C VAL A 23 -13.24 -29.23 -2.87
N SER A 24 -12.47 -29.67 -1.88
CA SER A 24 -11.08 -29.25 -1.68
C SER A 24 -10.20 -29.63 -2.89
N PRO A 25 -9.38 -28.71 -3.45
CA PRO A 25 -8.45 -29.02 -4.54
C PRO A 25 -7.54 -30.22 -4.22
N PHE A 26 -7.20 -30.41 -2.94
CA PHE A 26 -6.39 -31.53 -2.47
C PHE A 26 -7.03 -32.91 -2.70
N GLN A 27 -8.35 -33.03 -2.56
CA GLN A 27 -9.04 -34.30 -2.78
C GLN A 27 -9.02 -34.69 -4.26
N VAL A 28 -9.25 -33.70 -5.13
CA VAL A 28 -9.18 -33.90 -6.58
C VAL A 28 -7.74 -34.20 -7.02
N HIS A 29 -6.76 -33.48 -6.48
CA HIS A 29 -5.34 -33.71 -6.75
C HIS A 29 -4.89 -35.13 -6.38
N ALA A 30 -5.27 -35.63 -5.21
CA ALA A 30 -4.95 -37.00 -4.80
C ALA A 30 -5.53 -38.05 -5.77
N HIS A 31 -6.73 -37.81 -6.30
CA HIS A 31 -7.32 -38.67 -7.33
C HIS A 31 -6.59 -38.57 -8.66
N ILE A 32 -6.20 -37.37 -9.09
CA ILE A 32 -5.41 -37.13 -10.31
C ILE A 32 -4.12 -37.97 -10.29
N ILE A 33 -3.37 -37.92 -9.18
CA ILE A 33 -2.15 -38.71 -8.97
C ILE A 33 -2.45 -40.22 -9.05
N LYS A 34 -3.49 -40.69 -8.35
CA LYS A 34 -3.88 -42.12 -8.38
C LYS A 34 -4.29 -42.60 -9.78
N THR A 35 -4.73 -41.69 -10.64
CA THR A 35 -5.14 -41.99 -12.02
C THR A 35 -4.09 -41.63 -13.06
N ASN A 36 -2.89 -41.23 -12.65
CA ASN A 36 -1.74 -40.93 -13.51
C ASN A 36 -1.98 -39.78 -14.52
N TYR A 37 -2.76 -38.77 -14.11
CA TYR A 37 -3.07 -37.58 -14.92
C TYR A 37 -2.28 -36.32 -14.50
N GLU A 38 -1.37 -36.43 -13.52
CA GLU A 38 -0.63 -35.31 -12.94
C GLU A 38 0.31 -34.60 -13.94
N LYS A 39 0.78 -35.31 -14.98
CA LYS A 39 1.61 -34.73 -16.05
C LYS A 39 0.80 -34.11 -17.20
N SER A 40 -0.51 -34.35 -17.22
CA SER A 40 -1.37 -33.85 -18.30
C SER A 40 -1.45 -32.33 -18.28
N PHE A 41 -1.12 -31.66 -19.40
CA PHE A 41 -1.15 -30.20 -19.48
C PHE A 41 -2.54 -29.61 -19.14
N SER A 42 -3.62 -30.23 -19.64
CA SER A 42 -4.99 -29.74 -19.43
C SER A 42 -5.43 -29.85 -17.96
N VAL A 43 -5.20 -31.02 -17.35
CA VAL A 43 -5.54 -31.30 -15.95
C VAL A 43 -4.65 -30.49 -15.01
N GLY A 44 -3.34 -30.47 -15.28
CA GLY A 44 -2.35 -29.73 -14.52
C GLY A 44 -2.62 -28.22 -14.54
N THR A 45 -2.96 -27.64 -15.69
CA THR A 45 -3.32 -26.21 -15.80
C THR A 45 -4.61 -25.89 -15.05
N ALA A 46 -5.62 -26.77 -15.10
CA ALA A 46 -6.84 -26.60 -14.33
C ALA A 46 -6.58 -26.68 -12.82
N LEU A 47 -5.71 -27.61 -12.40
CA LEU A 47 -5.36 -27.82 -10.99
C LEU A 47 -4.51 -26.68 -10.44
N LEU A 48 -3.54 -26.22 -11.23
CA LEU A 48 -2.74 -25.02 -10.97
C LEU A 48 -3.64 -23.81 -10.72
N ASN A 49 -4.59 -23.55 -11.63
CA ASN A 49 -5.55 -22.46 -11.48
C ASN A 49 -6.41 -22.60 -10.22
N ALA A 50 -6.80 -23.82 -9.85
CA ALA A 50 -7.56 -24.07 -8.63
C ALA A 50 -6.76 -23.74 -7.37
N TYR A 51 -5.47 -24.11 -7.32
CA TYR A 51 -4.59 -23.76 -6.20
C TYR A 51 -4.29 -22.27 -6.13
N VAL A 52 -3.96 -21.62 -7.26
CA VAL A 52 -3.73 -20.17 -7.34
C VAL A 52 -4.96 -19.40 -6.86
N LYS A 53 -6.16 -19.75 -7.32
CA LYS A 53 -7.41 -19.11 -6.87
C LYS A 53 -7.69 -19.26 -5.37
N LYS A 54 -7.12 -20.28 -4.72
CA LYS A 54 -7.21 -20.49 -3.26
C LYS A 54 -6.05 -19.87 -2.48
N GLY A 55 -5.10 -19.22 -3.17
CA GLY A 55 -3.91 -18.63 -2.56
C GLY A 55 -2.87 -19.65 -2.08
N ILE A 56 -2.97 -20.91 -2.52
CA ILE A 56 -2.07 -22.00 -2.09
C ILE A 56 -0.92 -22.11 -3.09
N LEU A 57 -0.01 -21.14 -3.07
CA LEU A 57 1.00 -20.99 -4.11
C LEU A 57 2.08 -22.10 -4.09
N ASP A 58 2.42 -22.64 -2.93
CA ASP A 58 3.42 -23.71 -2.83
C ASP A 58 2.98 -24.99 -3.56
N GLU A 59 1.71 -25.36 -3.44
CA GLU A 59 1.14 -26.51 -4.14
C GLU A 59 0.94 -26.22 -5.63
N ALA A 60 0.56 -24.99 -5.97
CA ALA A 60 0.53 -24.52 -7.35
C ALA A 60 1.91 -24.66 -8.03
N ALA A 61 3.00 -24.24 -7.35
CA ALA A 61 4.35 -24.37 -7.86
C ALA A 61 4.75 -25.83 -8.10
N LYS A 62 4.42 -26.74 -7.17
CA LYS A 62 4.67 -28.19 -7.35
C LYS A 62 3.93 -28.76 -8.56
N VAL A 63 2.65 -28.42 -8.73
CA VAL A 63 1.86 -28.85 -9.89
C VAL A 63 2.45 -28.27 -11.17
N PHE A 64 2.86 -27.01 -11.15
CA PHE A 64 3.47 -26.34 -12.30
C PHE A 64 4.72 -27.10 -12.78
N GLU A 65 5.63 -27.46 -11.88
CA GLU A 65 6.84 -28.22 -12.24
C GLU A 65 6.53 -29.59 -12.88
N LEU A 66 5.45 -30.26 -12.45
CA LEU A 66 5.06 -31.59 -12.94
C LEU A 66 4.42 -31.60 -14.33
N ILE A 67 3.98 -30.45 -14.85
CA ILE A 67 3.41 -30.35 -16.20
C ILE A 67 4.53 -30.51 -17.23
N ASP A 68 4.44 -31.53 -18.09
CA ASP A 68 5.45 -31.81 -19.12
C ASP A 68 5.58 -30.64 -20.12
N GLU A 69 4.51 -30.37 -20.88
CA GLU A 69 4.44 -29.26 -21.85
C GLU A 69 3.56 -28.13 -21.32
N LYS A 70 4.19 -27.09 -20.78
CA LYS A 70 3.51 -25.92 -20.21
C LYS A 70 3.09 -24.97 -21.33
N ASP A 71 1.78 -24.80 -21.50
CA ASP A 71 1.24 -23.78 -22.41
C ASP A 71 1.27 -22.38 -21.77
N ILE A 72 1.03 -21.34 -22.58
CA ILE A 72 1.01 -19.94 -22.12
C ILE A 72 -0.02 -19.71 -21.00
N VAL A 73 -1.05 -20.54 -20.88
CA VAL A 73 -2.08 -20.44 -19.84
C VAL A 73 -1.51 -20.87 -18.49
N ALA A 74 -0.78 -21.99 -18.45
CA ALA A 74 -0.08 -22.44 -17.25
C ALA A 74 0.92 -21.38 -16.75
N TRP A 75 1.73 -20.81 -17.65
CA TRP A 75 2.66 -19.74 -17.32
C TRP A 75 1.96 -18.49 -16.77
N SER A 76 0.89 -18.05 -17.44
CA SER A 76 0.12 -16.88 -17.03
C SER A 76 -0.52 -17.09 -15.65
N ALA A 77 -1.01 -18.30 -15.36
CA ALA A 77 -1.59 -18.66 -14.07
C ALA A 77 -0.54 -18.62 -12.95
N MET A 78 0.66 -19.16 -13.19
CA MET A 78 1.73 -19.14 -12.19
C MET A 78 2.20 -17.70 -11.90
N LEU A 79 2.37 -16.89 -12.94
CA LEU A 79 2.68 -15.46 -12.80
C LEU A 79 1.59 -14.70 -12.02
N ALA A 80 0.31 -14.99 -12.30
CA ALA A 80 -0.80 -14.39 -11.58
C ALA A 80 -0.79 -14.78 -10.09
N GLY A 81 -0.44 -16.03 -9.76
CA GLY A 81 -0.29 -16.49 -8.39
C GLY A 81 0.80 -15.72 -7.62
N TYR A 82 1.99 -15.57 -8.20
CA TYR A 82 3.05 -14.74 -7.60
C TYR A 82 2.63 -13.27 -7.46
N ALA A 83 1.93 -12.72 -8.45
CA ALA A 83 1.42 -11.35 -8.39
C ALA A 83 0.39 -11.14 -7.27
N GLN A 84 -0.49 -12.11 -7.01
CA GLN A 84 -1.52 -12.05 -5.96
C GLN A 84 -0.92 -11.94 -4.56
N ILE A 85 0.20 -12.61 -4.30
CA ILE A 85 0.89 -12.55 -3.01
C ILE A 85 1.94 -11.43 -2.94
N GLY A 86 2.13 -10.67 -4.03
CA GLY A 86 3.10 -9.59 -4.11
C GLY A 86 4.57 -10.05 -4.17
N ASP A 87 4.82 -11.31 -4.52
CA ASP A 87 6.18 -11.83 -4.68
C ASP A 87 6.72 -11.48 -6.07
N THR A 88 7.45 -10.36 -6.13
CA THR A 88 8.07 -9.85 -7.35
C THR A 88 9.22 -10.72 -7.83
N GLU A 89 10.01 -11.30 -6.91
CA GLU A 89 11.18 -12.10 -7.28
C GLU A 89 10.76 -13.43 -7.92
N GLY A 90 9.77 -14.10 -7.31
CA GLY A 90 9.14 -15.28 -7.86
C GLY A 90 8.52 -15.01 -9.24
N ALA A 91 7.76 -13.92 -9.39
CA ALA A 91 7.18 -13.54 -10.68
C ALA A 91 8.25 -13.29 -11.75
N VAL A 92 9.34 -12.58 -11.42
CA VAL A 92 10.45 -12.34 -12.36
C VAL A 92 11.16 -13.65 -12.74
N LYS A 93 11.34 -14.57 -11.80
CA LYS A 93 11.93 -15.89 -12.07
C LYS A 93 11.10 -16.69 -13.07
N ILE A 94 9.78 -16.78 -12.85
CA ILE A 94 8.87 -17.47 -13.77
C ILE A 94 8.84 -16.79 -15.14
N TYR A 95 8.82 -15.46 -15.20
CA TYR A 95 8.86 -14.74 -16.47
C TYR A 95 10.15 -15.03 -17.26
N ARG A 96 11.31 -15.05 -16.58
CA ARG A 96 12.58 -15.40 -17.21
C ARG A 96 12.56 -16.83 -17.75
N GLN A 97 12.04 -17.77 -16.98
CA GLN A 97 11.92 -19.17 -17.39
C GLN A 97 11.04 -19.31 -18.65
N LEU A 98 9.86 -18.68 -18.65
CA LEU A 98 8.99 -18.60 -19.83
C LEU A 98 9.76 -18.14 -21.07
N THR A 99 10.54 -17.07 -20.95
CA THR A 99 11.29 -16.53 -22.10
C THR A 99 12.46 -17.41 -22.52
N SER A 100 13.12 -18.09 -21.58
CA SER A 100 14.23 -19.02 -21.91
C SER A 100 13.75 -20.30 -22.58
N GLU A 101 12.51 -20.72 -22.31
CA GLU A 101 11.86 -21.85 -22.99
C GLU A 101 11.29 -21.45 -24.37
N GLY A 102 11.53 -20.21 -24.82
CA GLY A 102 11.11 -19.73 -26.14
C GLY A 102 9.61 -19.44 -26.27
N VAL A 103 8.85 -19.52 -25.17
CA VAL A 103 7.43 -19.21 -25.13
C VAL A 103 7.26 -17.69 -25.20
N LYS A 104 6.43 -17.20 -26.15
CA LYS A 104 6.20 -15.76 -26.32
C LYS A 104 5.26 -15.23 -25.22
N PRO A 105 5.68 -14.20 -24.44
CA PRO A 105 4.79 -13.55 -23.48
C PRO A 105 3.56 -12.95 -24.18
N ASN A 106 2.38 -13.10 -23.55
CA ASN A 106 1.14 -12.46 -23.97
C ASN A 106 0.74 -11.31 -23.00
N GLU A 107 -0.39 -10.66 -23.26
CA GLU A 107 -0.92 -9.56 -22.46
C GLU A 107 -1.19 -9.94 -20.99
N PHE A 108 -1.55 -11.19 -20.71
CA PHE A 108 -1.79 -11.68 -19.35
C PHE A 108 -0.47 -11.88 -18.59
N THR A 109 0.56 -12.44 -19.23
CA THR A 109 1.88 -12.57 -18.62
C THR A 109 2.48 -11.21 -18.26
N PHE A 110 2.37 -10.21 -19.15
CA PHE A 110 2.82 -8.84 -18.87
C PHE A 110 2.00 -8.19 -17.75
N SER A 111 0.68 -8.29 -17.80
CA SER A 111 -0.20 -7.75 -16.76
C SER A 111 0.16 -8.33 -15.38
N SER A 112 0.38 -9.65 -15.29
CA SER A 112 0.72 -10.31 -14.03
C SER A 112 2.08 -9.89 -13.50
N VAL A 113 3.14 -9.90 -14.32
CA VAL A 113 4.48 -9.53 -13.85
C VAL A 113 4.58 -8.04 -13.47
N ILE A 114 3.86 -7.16 -14.19
CA ILE A 114 3.76 -5.73 -13.84
C ILE A 114 3.00 -5.54 -12.53
N ASN A 115 1.92 -6.29 -12.31
CA ASN A 115 1.17 -6.24 -11.05
C ASN A 115 1.99 -6.75 -9.86
N ALA A 116 2.84 -7.76 -10.05
CA ALA A 116 3.77 -8.20 -9.01
C ALA A 116 4.69 -7.05 -8.55
N CYS A 117 5.16 -6.23 -9.50
CA CYS A 117 5.94 -5.03 -9.21
C CYS A 117 5.18 -3.92 -8.45
N THR A 118 3.89 -4.09 -8.11
CA THR A 118 3.16 -3.13 -7.26
C THR A 118 3.49 -3.29 -5.77
N ALA A 119 4.06 -4.43 -5.37
CA ALA A 119 4.39 -4.74 -3.99
C ALA A 119 5.35 -3.70 -3.40
N PRO A 120 5.17 -3.23 -2.14
CA PRO A 120 6.00 -2.16 -1.56
C PRO A 120 7.51 -2.41 -1.63
N SER A 121 7.95 -3.67 -1.51
CA SER A 121 9.34 -4.11 -1.59
C SER A 121 9.96 -4.08 -2.99
N ALA A 122 9.14 -4.09 -4.05
CA ALA A 122 9.65 -4.10 -5.43
C ALA A 122 10.35 -2.79 -5.80
N ALA A 123 11.39 -2.85 -6.63
CA ALA A 123 12.02 -1.64 -7.17
C ALA A 123 11.13 -1.01 -8.25
N VAL A 124 11.06 0.32 -8.31
CA VAL A 124 10.30 1.02 -9.37
C VAL A 124 10.90 0.71 -10.75
N GLU A 125 12.23 0.57 -10.82
CA GLU A 125 12.95 0.28 -12.05
C GLU A 125 12.59 -1.09 -12.65
N GLN A 126 12.26 -2.09 -11.82
CA GLN A 126 11.78 -3.39 -12.31
C GLN A 126 10.45 -3.23 -13.07
N GLY A 127 9.51 -2.45 -12.54
CA GLY A 127 8.25 -2.14 -13.22
C GLY A 127 8.47 -1.41 -14.54
N LYS A 128 9.43 -0.46 -14.59
CA LYS A 128 9.82 0.23 -15.83
C LYS A 128 10.44 -0.71 -16.87
N GLN A 129 11.25 -1.69 -16.44
CA GLN A 129 11.80 -2.71 -17.34
C GLN A 129 10.70 -3.54 -18.00
N PHE A 130 9.70 -4.00 -17.23
CA PHE A 130 8.57 -4.74 -17.81
C PHE A 130 7.67 -3.86 -18.69
N HIS A 131 7.51 -2.57 -18.37
CA HIS A 131 6.88 -1.63 -19.28
C HIS A 131 7.63 -1.55 -20.62
N ALA A 132 8.96 -1.39 -20.60
CA ALA A 132 9.78 -1.39 -21.81
C ALA A 132 9.68 -2.70 -22.60
N CYS A 133 9.69 -3.86 -21.92
CA CYS A 133 9.47 -5.16 -22.55
C CYS A 133 8.09 -5.26 -23.23
N SER A 134 7.02 -4.76 -22.58
CA SER A 134 5.68 -4.75 -23.17
C SER A 134 5.59 -3.86 -24.42
N ILE A 135 6.35 -2.77 -24.48
CA ILE A 135 6.46 -1.90 -25.67
C ILE A 135 7.15 -2.66 -26.80
N LYS A 136 8.29 -3.32 -26.51
CA LYS A 136 9.00 -4.15 -27.50
C LYS A 136 8.12 -5.27 -28.06
N ALA A 137 7.26 -5.85 -27.22
CA ALA A 137 6.28 -6.85 -27.62
C ALA A 137 5.04 -6.27 -28.32
N LYS A 138 4.90 -4.94 -28.41
CA LYS A 138 3.72 -4.22 -28.92
C LYS A 138 2.43 -4.51 -28.15
N LEU A 139 2.54 -4.85 -26.87
CA LEU A 139 1.43 -5.21 -25.96
C LEU A 139 1.15 -4.14 -24.91
N ASN A 140 1.93 -3.06 -24.84
CA ASN A 140 1.78 -1.98 -23.85
C ASN A 140 0.43 -1.21 -23.90
N ASN A 141 -0.32 -1.36 -24.99
CA ASN A 141 -1.66 -0.77 -25.17
C ASN A 141 -2.78 -1.81 -25.03
N ALA A 142 -2.47 -3.09 -24.80
CA ALA A 142 -3.49 -4.06 -24.44
C ALA A 142 -4.16 -3.62 -23.12
N LEU A 143 -5.48 -3.80 -23.03
CA LEU A 143 -6.29 -3.25 -21.95
C LEU A 143 -5.73 -3.61 -20.56
N CYS A 144 -5.58 -4.91 -20.28
CA CYS A 144 -5.05 -5.40 -19.01
C CYS A 144 -3.62 -4.91 -18.70
N VAL A 145 -2.73 -4.87 -19.71
CA VAL A 145 -1.35 -4.39 -19.53
C VAL A 145 -1.34 -2.91 -19.19
N SER A 146 -2.12 -2.09 -19.90
CA SER A 146 -2.21 -0.66 -19.64
C SER A 146 -2.82 -0.36 -18.26
N SER A 147 -3.85 -1.11 -17.83
CA SER A 147 -4.44 -0.98 -16.49
C SER A 147 -3.47 -1.42 -15.38
N ALA A 148 -2.69 -2.48 -15.60
CA ALA A 148 -1.62 -2.90 -14.69
C ALA A 148 -0.52 -1.83 -14.58
N LEU A 149 -0.15 -1.18 -15.69
CA LEU A 149 0.82 -0.09 -15.69
C LEU A 149 0.33 1.13 -14.91
N VAL A 150 -0.94 1.55 -15.08
CA VAL A 150 -1.54 2.65 -14.29
C VAL A 150 -1.44 2.32 -12.80
N THR A 151 -1.84 1.10 -12.42
CA THR A 151 -1.81 0.61 -11.04
C THR A 151 -0.38 0.60 -10.47
N MET A 152 0.58 0.06 -11.24
CA MET A 152 1.98 -0.05 -10.85
C MET A 152 2.61 1.33 -10.65
N TYR A 153 2.50 2.23 -11.63
CA TYR A 153 3.09 3.56 -11.51
C TYR A 153 2.50 4.37 -10.35
N SER A 154 1.18 4.31 -10.16
CA SER A 154 0.52 4.96 -9.03
C SER A 154 1.02 4.40 -7.69
N LYS A 155 0.99 3.07 -7.48
CA LYS A 155 1.46 2.44 -6.23
C LYS A 155 2.96 2.58 -6.00
N LYS A 156 3.72 2.97 -7.03
CA LYS A 156 5.16 3.24 -7.00
C LYS A 156 5.52 4.72 -6.90
N GLY A 157 4.56 5.60 -6.66
CA GLY A 157 4.85 7.00 -6.37
C GLY A 157 5.05 7.89 -7.60
N ASN A 158 4.87 7.37 -8.81
CA ASN A 158 4.99 8.12 -10.06
C ASN A 158 3.60 8.29 -10.69
N ILE A 159 2.84 9.25 -10.17
CA ILE A 159 1.45 9.49 -10.58
C ILE A 159 1.36 10.16 -11.96
N GLU A 160 2.42 10.85 -12.36
CA GLU A 160 2.58 11.47 -13.68
C GLU A 160 2.59 10.40 -14.76
N SER A 161 3.46 9.39 -14.65
CA SER A 161 3.48 8.28 -15.60
C SER A 161 2.20 7.46 -15.57
N ALA A 162 1.58 7.27 -14.40
CA ALA A 162 0.26 6.62 -14.31
C ALA A 162 -0.80 7.40 -15.11
N SER A 163 -0.84 8.72 -14.93
CA SER A 163 -1.73 9.63 -15.66
C SER A 163 -1.47 9.62 -17.16
N GLU A 164 -0.22 9.57 -17.61
CA GLU A 164 0.13 9.51 -19.03
C GLU A 164 -0.36 8.20 -19.68
N VAL A 165 -0.12 7.06 -19.02
CA VAL A 165 -0.62 5.76 -19.49
C VAL A 165 -2.15 5.76 -19.53
N PHE A 166 -2.79 6.29 -18.48
CA PHE A 166 -4.25 6.39 -18.38
C PHE A 166 -4.85 7.25 -19.52
N LYS A 167 -4.23 8.39 -19.84
CA LYS A 167 -4.66 9.26 -20.95
C LYS A 167 -4.47 8.61 -22.32
N ARG A 168 -3.44 7.77 -22.49
CA ARG A 168 -3.15 7.05 -23.74
C ARG A 168 -4.18 5.95 -24.05
N GLN A 169 -4.87 5.42 -23.05
CA GLN A 169 -5.87 4.36 -23.22
C GLN A 169 -7.05 4.84 -24.09
N ARG A 170 -7.32 4.13 -25.18
CA ARG A 170 -8.51 4.36 -26.04
C ARG A 170 -9.79 3.79 -25.41
N LYS A 171 -9.66 2.62 -24.79
CA LYS A 171 -10.70 1.96 -23.99
C LYS A 171 -10.13 1.74 -22.60
N ARG A 172 -10.96 1.93 -21.58
CA ARG A 172 -10.61 1.76 -20.17
C ARG A 172 -11.54 0.74 -19.55
N ASP A 173 -10.99 -0.11 -18.70
CA ASP A 173 -11.76 -0.98 -17.83
C ASP A 173 -11.93 -0.32 -16.46
N LEU A 174 -12.82 -0.89 -15.66
CA LEU A 174 -13.10 -0.43 -14.30
C LEU A 174 -11.83 -0.40 -13.43
N VAL A 175 -10.92 -1.37 -13.62
CA VAL A 175 -9.61 -1.42 -12.94
C VAL A 175 -8.80 -0.16 -13.22
N SER A 176 -8.69 0.28 -14.47
CA SER A 176 -7.92 1.48 -14.81
C SER A 176 -8.51 2.75 -14.21
N TRP A 177 -9.85 2.91 -14.27
CA TRP A 177 -10.56 4.03 -13.64
C TRP A 177 -10.32 4.09 -12.14
N ASN A 178 -10.55 2.96 -11.46
CA ASN A 178 -10.37 2.83 -10.02
C ASN A 178 -8.92 3.09 -9.61
N SER A 179 -7.95 2.55 -10.35
CA SER A 179 -6.52 2.78 -10.08
C SER A 179 -6.13 4.25 -10.22
N MET A 180 -6.69 4.98 -11.19
CA MET A 180 -6.40 6.42 -11.35
C MET A 180 -7.07 7.27 -10.26
N ILE A 181 -8.32 6.99 -9.90
CA ILE A 181 -9.05 7.69 -8.82
C ILE A 181 -8.34 7.48 -7.48
N CYS A 182 -8.12 6.22 -7.10
CA CYS A 182 -7.40 5.86 -5.87
C CYS A 182 -5.97 6.40 -5.88
N GLY A 183 -5.30 6.36 -7.03
CA GLY A 183 -3.95 6.90 -7.18
C GLY A 183 -3.89 8.39 -6.93
N TYR A 184 -4.79 9.19 -7.53
CA TYR A 184 -4.83 10.63 -7.24
C TYR A 184 -5.19 10.92 -5.78
N ALA A 185 -6.12 10.16 -5.18
CA ALA A 185 -6.45 10.29 -3.76
C ALA A 185 -5.22 10.06 -2.87
N GLN A 186 -4.50 8.96 -3.07
CA GLN A 186 -3.29 8.60 -2.32
C GLN A 186 -2.11 9.55 -2.56
N HIS A 187 -2.17 10.43 -3.56
CA HIS A 187 -1.12 11.41 -3.84
C HIS A 187 -1.52 12.83 -3.42
N GLY A 188 -2.68 13.02 -2.77
CA GLY A 188 -3.19 14.34 -2.36
C GLY A 188 -3.79 15.15 -3.51
N HIS A 189 -4.04 14.55 -4.67
CA HIS A 189 -4.59 15.23 -5.84
C HIS A 189 -6.11 15.10 -5.93
N THR A 190 -6.82 15.45 -4.85
CA THR A 190 -8.28 15.26 -4.73
C THR A 190 -9.07 15.85 -5.90
N LYS A 191 -8.73 17.06 -6.35
CA LYS A 191 -9.41 17.68 -7.50
C LYS A 191 -9.34 16.80 -8.76
N LYS A 192 -8.17 16.26 -9.07
CA LYS A 192 -7.96 15.35 -10.21
C LYS A 192 -8.71 14.03 -10.02
N ALA A 193 -8.75 13.48 -8.80
CA ALA A 193 -9.52 12.28 -8.50
C ALA A 193 -11.02 12.47 -8.78
N LEU A 194 -11.59 13.59 -8.33
CA LEU A 194 -12.99 13.93 -8.55
C LEU A 194 -13.30 14.27 -10.02
N GLU A 195 -12.35 14.87 -10.75
CA GLU A 195 -12.47 15.08 -12.20
C GLU A 195 -12.53 13.74 -12.96
N VAL A 196 -11.66 12.79 -12.63
CA VAL A 196 -11.66 11.45 -13.23
C VAL A 196 -12.97 10.72 -12.92
N PHE A 197 -13.49 10.82 -11.69
CA PHE A 197 -14.79 10.24 -11.33
C PHE A 197 -15.96 10.87 -12.10
N LYS A 198 -15.96 12.21 -12.25
CA LYS A 198 -16.97 12.91 -13.06
C LYS A 198 -16.92 12.48 -14.51
N GLU A 199 -15.74 12.30 -15.08
CA GLU A 199 -15.57 11.79 -16.44
C GLU A 199 -16.10 10.35 -16.58
N MET A 200 -15.78 9.48 -15.63
CA MET A 200 -16.32 8.11 -15.60
C MET A 200 -17.86 8.11 -15.58
N ARG A 201 -18.48 9.01 -14.80
CA ARG A 201 -19.94 9.18 -14.74
C ARG A 201 -20.55 9.66 -16.06
N ARG A 202 -19.86 10.54 -16.81
CA ARG A 202 -20.33 11.01 -18.12
C ARG A 202 -20.31 9.95 -19.21
N GLN A 203 -19.58 8.86 -18.99
CA GLN A 203 -19.49 7.73 -19.92
C GLN A 203 -20.49 6.61 -19.58
N ASP A 204 -21.43 6.86 -18.64
CA ASP A 204 -22.46 5.91 -18.19
C ASP A 204 -21.88 4.53 -17.81
N LEU A 205 -20.68 4.51 -17.23
CA LEU A 205 -20.03 3.29 -16.75
C LEU A 205 -20.57 2.91 -15.36
N GLU A 206 -20.75 1.60 -15.14
CA GLU A 206 -21.07 1.09 -13.82
C GLU A 206 -19.93 1.34 -12.82
N PHE A 207 -20.29 1.79 -11.63
CA PHE A 207 -19.37 1.96 -10.51
C PHE A 207 -19.41 0.72 -9.63
N ASP A 208 -18.28 0.40 -9.01
CA ASP A 208 -18.22 -0.59 -7.94
C ASP A 208 -17.87 0.07 -6.60
N GLY A 209 -17.86 -0.73 -5.53
CA GLY A 209 -17.45 -0.23 -4.22
C GLY A 209 -16.02 0.33 -4.21
N ILE A 210 -15.13 -0.19 -5.05
CA ILE A 210 -13.76 0.31 -5.15
C ILE A 210 -13.73 1.74 -5.71
N THR A 211 -14.60 2.07 -6.67
CA THR A 211 -14.77 3.44 -7.17
C THR A 211 -15.10 4.40 -6.02
N PHE A 212 -16.09 4.06 -5.20
CA PHE A 212 -16.52 4.90 -4.08
C PHE A 212 -15.50 4.98 -2.96
N ILE A 213 -14.77 3.89 -2.65
CA ILE A 213 -13.62 3.94 -1.75
C ILE A 213 -12.59 4.97 -2.22
N GLY A 214 -12.26 4.98 -3.51
CA GLY A 214 -11.32 5.95 -4.09
C GLY A 214 -11.78 7.39 -3.94
N VAL A 215 -13.04 7.68 -4.26
CA VAL A 215 -13.65 9.01 -4.18
C VAL A 215 -13.74 9.50 -2.73
N ILE A 216 -14.26 8.67 -1.82
CA ILE A 216 -14.38 9.03 -0.40
C ILE A 216 -12.99 9.24 0.20
N THR A 217 -12.00 8.39 -0.13
CA THR A 217 -10.61 8.59 0.32
C THR A 217 -10.04 9.92 -0.18
N ALA A 218 -10.38 10.35 -1.40
CA ALA A 218 -9.98 11.66 -1.92
C ALA A 218 -10.58 12.80 -1.09
N CYS A 219 -11.85 12.69 -0.70
CA CYS A 219 -12.52 13.62 0.22
C CYS A 219 -11.88 13.60 1.61
N THR A 220 -11.57 12.42 2.15
CA THR A 220 -10.89 12.21 3.44
C THR A 220 -9.54 12.90 3.50
N HIS A 221 -8.76 12.89 2.42
CA HIS A 221 -7.46 13.55 2.38
C HIS A 221 -7.51 15.05 2.07
N ALA A 222 -8.67 15.59 1.71
CA ALA A 222 -8.89 17.02 1.49
C ALA A 222 -9.77 17.68 2.55
N GLY A 223 -10.31 16.92 3.50
CA GLY A 223 -11.23 17.44 4.52
C GLY A 223 -12.62 17.79 4.00
N LEU A 224 -13.02 17.22 2.85
CA LEU A 224 -14.32 17.45 2.23
C LEU A 224 -15.38 16.52 2.85
N VAL A 225 -15.76 16.81 4.10
CA VAL A 225 -16.63 15.95 4.92
C VAL A 225 -18.01 15.78 4.29
N ASP A 226 -18.62 16.88 3.84
CA ASP A 226 -19.98 16.85 3.30
C ASP A 226 -20.04 16.11 1.97
N GLU A 227 -19.08 16.34 1.07
CA GLU A 227 -18.97 15.60 -0.19
C GLU A 227 -18.68 14.11 0.05
N GLY A 228 -17.81 13.78 1.02
CA GLY A 228 -17.52 12.40 1.36
C GLY A 228 -18.77 11.64 1.85
N GLN A 229 -19.57 12.26 2.72
CA GLN A 229 -20.85 11.73 3.16
C GLN A 229 -21.84 11.60 1.99
N GLN A 230 -21.94 12.62 1.13
CA GLN A 230 -22.80 12.58 -0.04
C GLN A 230 -22.46 11.41 -0.96
N TYR A 231 -21.18 11.15 -1.24
CA TYR A 231 -20.78 10.02 -2.08
C TYR A 231 -21.07 8.66 -1.43
N PHE A 232 -20.94 8.56 -0.10
CA PHE A 232 -21.35 7.36 0.63
C PHE A 232 -22.87 7.13 0.51
N ASP A 233 -23.68 8.18 0.60
CA ASP A 233 -25.13 8.09 0.46
C ASP A 233 -25.54 7.74 -0.98
N ILE A 234 -24.90 8.33 -1.99
CA ILE A 234 -25.12 8.00 -3.41
C ILE A 234 -24.81 6.51 -3.66
N MET A 235 -23.71 6.01 -3.11
CA MET A 235 -23.32 4.60 -3.24
C MET A 235 -24.41 3.64 -2.73
N VAL A 236 -24.96 3.93 -1.54
CA VAL A 236 -25.96 3.06 -0.90
C VAL A 236 -27.35 3.24 -1.50
N ASN A 237 -27.78 4.49 -1.70
CA ASN A 237 -29.17 4.81 -2.03
C ASN A 237 -29.44 4.80 -3.53
N GLU A 238 -28.50 5.25 -4.36
CA GLU A 238 -28.67 5.35 -5.82
C GLU A 238 -28.07 4.14 -6.55
N HIS A 239 -26.91 3.64 -6.12
CA HIS A 239 -26.22 2.51 -6.76
C HIS A 239 -26.45 1.16 -6.07
N HIS A 240 -27.12 1.15 -4.91
CA HIS A 240 -27.43 -0.08 -4.15
C HIS A 240 -26.19 -0.94 -3.85
N ILE A 241 -25.03 -0.30 -3.69
CA ILE A 241 -23.78 -0.98 -3.33
C ILE A 241 -23.73 -1.09 -1.80
N TYR A 242 -23.75 -2.32 -1.30
CA TYR A 242 -23.69 -2.59 0.12
C TYR A 242 -22.31 -2.23 0.71
N PRO A 243 -22.24 -1.39 1.77
CA PRO A 243 -20.98 -1.00 2.37
C PRO A 243 -20.19 -2.18 2.95
N THR A 244 -18.93 -2.29 2.56
CA THR A 244 -17.95 -3.21 3.15
C THR A 244 -17.17 -2.55 4.29
N MET A 245 -16.28 -3.30 4.95
CA MET A 245 -15.42 -2.78 6.03
C MET A 245 -14.58 -1.59 5.56
N GLU A 246 -14.11 -1.62 4.32
CA GLU A 246 -13.29 -0.58 3.71
C GLU A 246 -14.07 0.72 3.56
N HIS A 247 -15.34 0.66 3.13
CA HIS A 247 -16.20 1.84 3.00
C HIS A 247 -16.43 2.52 4.35
N TYR A 248 -16.76 1.73 5.39
CA TYR A 248 -16.89 2.25 6.75
C TYR A 248 -15.57 2.79 7.29
N SER A 249 -14.44 2.14 6.97
CA SER A 249 -13.11 2.64 7.38
C SER A 249 -12.81 4.01 6.78
N CYS A 250 -13.15 4.25 5.51
CA CYS A 250 -13.01 5.55 4.87
C CYS A 250 -13.86 6.63 5.55
N MET A 251 -15.11 6.31 5.90
CA MET A 251 -16.01 7.23 6.61
C MET A 251 -15.55 7.54 8.04
N VAL A 252 -15.08 6.51 8.76
CA VAL A 252 -14.50 6.72 10.09
C VAL A 252 -13.24 7.59 9.99
N ASP A 253 -12.36 7.37 9.01
CA ASP A 253 -11.18 8.21 8.80
C ASP A 253 -11.56 9.66 8.44
N LEU A 254 -12.57 9.86 7.58
CA LEU A 254 -13.11 11.17 7.22
C LEU A 254 -13.54 11.97 8.46
N TYR A 255 -14.42 11.39 9.27
CA TYR A 255 -14.92 12.04 10.48
C TYR A 255 -13.84 12.19 11.56
N SER A 256 -12.97 11.20 11.71
CA SER A 256 -11.88 11.20 12.69
C SER A 256 -10.89 12.33 12.42
N ARG A 257 -10.50 12.56 11.15
CA ARG A 257 -9.60 13.67 10.77
C ARG A 257 -10.23 15.04 10.94
N ALA A 258 -11.54 15.13 10.73
CA ALA A 258 -12.31 16.35 10.94
C ALA A 258 -12.61 16.65 12.42
N GLY A 259 -12.20 15.77 13.35
CA GLY A 259 -12.52 15.90 14.77
C GLY A 259 -13.96 15.57 15.15
N MET A 260 -14.76 15.05 14.22
CA MET A 260 -16.16 14.67 14.43
C MET A 260 -16.25 13.25 15.03
N LEU A 261 -15.64 13.07 16.20
CA LEU A 261 -15.47 11.76 16.83
C LEU A 261 -16.79 11.06 17.19
N GLU A 262 -17.83 11.82 17.51
CA GLU A 262 -19.18 11.29 17.77
C GLU A 262 -19.76 10.64 16.51
N LYS A 263 -19.73 11.35 15.36
CA LYS A 263 -20.16 10.79 14.07
C LYS A 263 -19.34 9.57 13.66
N ALA A 264 -18.02 9.59 13.93
CA ALA A 264 -17.17 8.42 13.68
C ALA A 264 -17.63 7.20 14.49
N MET A 265 -18.01 7.41 15.75
CA MET A 265 -18.53 6.35 16.62
C MET A 265 -19.92 5.89 16.21
N ASP A 266 -20.80 6.78 15.75
CA ASP A 266 -22.10 6.43 15.19
C ASP A 266 -21.95 5.52 13.96
N ILE A 267 -21.00 5.82 13.07
CA ILE A 267 -20.69 4.97 11.92
C ILE A 267 -20.25 3.57 12.39
N ILE A 268 -19.37 3.48 13.38
CA ILE A 268 -18.91 2.20 13.95
C ILE A 268 -20.09 1.39 14.53
N ASN A 269 -20.98 2.04 15.27
CA ASN A 269 -22.13 1.41 15.90
C ASN A 269 -23.17 0.92 14.87
N ARG A 270 -23.25 1.56 13.70
CA ARG A 270 -24.15 1.19 12.60
C ARG A 270 -23.61 0.07 11.70
N MET A 271 -22.36 -0.35 11.88
CA MET A 271 -21.78 -1.40 11.06
C MET A 271 -22.50 -2.74 11.30
N PRO A 272 -22.78 -3.53 10.24
CA PRO A 272 -23.43 -4.83 10.38
C PRO A 272 -22.48 -5.94 10.86
N PHE A 273 -21.21 -5.62 11.13
CA PHE A 273 -20.17 -6.52 11.61
C PHE A 273 -19.22 -5.78 12.57
N ALA A 274 -18.40 -6.51 13.31
CA ALA A 274 -17.47 -5.93 14.26
C ALA A 274 -16.38 -5.11 13.55
N ALA A 275 -16.09 -3.91 14.08
CA ALA A 275 -15.03 -3.05 13.56
C ALA A 275 -13.65 -3.70 13.67
N SER A 276 -12.89 -3.63 12.58
CA SER A 276 -11.53 -4.17 12.48
C SER A 276 -10.53 -3.36 13.30
N ALA A 277 -9.34 -3.93 13.53
CA ALA A 277 -8.25 -3.23 14.19
C ALA A 277 -7.83 -1.95 13.45
N THR A 278 -7.95 -1.89 12.12
CA THR A 278 -7.61 -0.67 11.36
C THR A 278 -8.52 0.49 11.73
N VAL A 279 -9.83 0.25 11.85
CA VAL A 279 -10.81 1.28 12.23
C VAL A 279 -10.53 1.84 13.62
N TRP A 280 -10.33 0.97 14.60
CA TRP A 280 -10.00 1.42 15.96
C TRP A 280 -8.66 2.13 16.04
N ARG A 281 -7.68 1.76 15.21
CA ARG A 281 -6.38 2.44 15.13
C ARG A 281 -6.55 3.86 14.60
N THR A 282 -7.41 4.08 13.61
CA THR A 282 -7.76 5.40 13.10
C THR A 282 -8.40 6.27 14.18
N VAL A 283 -9.39 5.74 14.91
CA VAL A 283 -10.05 6.46 16.01
C VAL A 283 -9.05 6.82 17.12
N LEU A 284 -8.21 5.87 17.54
CA LEU A 284 -7.20 6.11 18.57
C LEU A 284 -6.19 7.20 18.13
N ALA A 285 -5.79 7.20 16.87
CA ALA A 285 -4.89 8.21 16.33
C ALA A 285 -5.52 9.60 16.34
N ALA A 286 -6.81 9.71 16.00
CA ALA A 286 -7.56 10.97 16.05
C ALA A 286 -7.84 11.43 17.48
N CYS A 287 -8.11 10.52 18.41
CA CYS A 287 -8.28 10.84 19.84
C CYS A 287 -7.04 11.53 20.43
N ARG A 288 -5.83 11.14 19.98
CA ARG A 288 -4.59 11.84 20.34
C ARG A 288 -4.55 13.27 19.80
N VAL A 289 -4.97 13.48 18.55
CA VAL A 289 -4.94 14.80 17.90
C VAL A 289 -5.98 15.73 18.50
N HIS A 290 -7.21 15.25 18.71
CA HIS A 290 -8.34 16.01 19.23
C HIS A 290 -8.49 15.93 20.76
N ARG A 291 -7.53 15.30 21.45
CA ARG A 291 -7.44 15.19 22.92
C ARG A 291 -8.67 14.56 23.59
N ASN A 292 -9.34 13.61 22.93
CA ASN A 292 -10.46 12.86 23.51
C ASN A 292 -9.96 11.58 24.20
N ILE A 293 -9.78 11.64 25.51
CA ILE A 293 -9.15 10.56 26.29
C ILE A 293 -10.08 9.36 26.45
N ASP A 294 -11.37 9.60 26.69
CA ASP A 294 -12.34 8.54 26.99
C ASP A 294 -12.54 7.61 25.79
N LEU A 295 -12.76 8.19 24.61
CA LEU A 295 -12.87 7.42 23.37
C LEU A 295 -11.54 6.75 23.01
N GLY A 296 -10.41 7.44 23.27
CA GLY A 296 -9.09 6.88 23.05
C GLY A 296 -8.80 5.66 23.93
N LYS A 297 -9.21 5.68 25.20
CA LYS A 297 -9.14 4.53 26.09
C LYS A 297 -9.96 3.35 25.56
N LEU A 298 -11.22 3.60 25.16
CA LEU A 298 -12.09 2.58 24.56
C LEU A 298 -11.45 1.96 23.30
N ALA A 299 -10.96 2.80 22.38
CA ALA A 299 -10.32 2.34 21.16
C ALA A 299 -9.06 1.52 21.46
N GLY A 300 -8.25 1.94 22.43
CA GLY A 300 -7.08 1.21 22.92
C GLY A 300 -7.44 -0.17 23.48
N GLU A 301 -8.46 -0.27 24.32
CA GLU A 301 -8.93 -1.54 24.88
C GLU A 301 -9.44 -2.50 23.80
N LYS A 302 -10.22 -2.00 22.84
CA LYS A 302 -10.68 -2.78 21.67
C LYS A 302 -9.52 -3.26 20.80
N LEU A 303 -8.50 -2.44 20.59
CA LEU A 303 -7.31 -2.82 19.83
C LEU A 303 -6.49 -3.90 20.53
N ILE A 304 -6.25 -3.74 21.83
CA ILE A 304 -5.46 -4.69 22.64
C ILE A 304 -6.15 -6.06 22.70
N SER A 305 -7.49 -6.12 22.67
CA SER A 305 -8.22 -7.38 22.61
C SER A 305 -8.16 -8.05 21.24
N LEU A 306 -8.18 -7.27 20.15
CA LEU A 306 -8.10 -7.78 18.77
C LEU A 306 -6.69 -8.22 18.37
N GLN A 307 -5.66 -7.46 18.75
CA GLN A 307 -4.27 -7.67 18.33
C GLN A 307 -3.31 -7.45 19.51
N PRO A 308 -3.29 -8.37 20.50
CA PRO A 308 -2.53 -8.19 21.74
C PRO A 308 -1.02 -8.10 21.55
N HIS A 309 -0.49 -8.56 20.42
CA HIS A 309 0.94 -8.57 20.10
C HIS A 309 1.39 -7.43 19.17
N ASP A 310 0.48 -6.56 18.73
CA ASP A 310 0.87 -5.41 17.91
C ASP A 310 1.39 -4.26 18.78
N SER A 311 2.67 -3.96 18.62
CA SER A 311 3.37 -2.91 19.36
C SER A 311 2.86 -1.49 19.07
N ALA A 312 2.34 -1.25 17.87
CA ALA A 312 1.89 0.07 17.45
C ALA A 312 0.73 0.58 18.31
N ILE A 313 -0.14 -0.33 18.78
CA ILE A 313 -1.28 -0.03 19.65
C ILE A 313 -0.80 0.53 20.99
N TYR A 314 0.11 -0.18 21.66
CA TYR A 314 0.65 0.23 22.95
C TYR A 314 1.38 1.56 22.84
N VAL A 315 2.19 1.73 21.78
CA VAL A 315 2.92 2.97 21.53
C VAL A 315 1.94 4.12 21.30
N LEU A 316 0.91 3.94 20.47
CA LEU A 316 -0.07 4.99 20.19
C LEU A 316 -0.90 5.37 21.43
N LEU A 317 -1.34 4.39 22.21
CA LEU A 317 -2.07 4.63 23.46
C LEU A 317 -1.18 5.28 24.53
N SER A 318 0.07 4.84 24.67
CA SER A 318 1.07 5.46 25.56
C SER A 318 1.33 6.92 25.15
N ASN A 319 1.43 7.19 23.85
CA ASN A 319 1.62 8.52 23.29
C ASN A 319 0.41 9.42 23.50
N MET A 320 -0.81 8.89 23.41
CA MET A 320 -2.04 9.63 23.72
C MET A 320 -2.06 10.10 25.17
N TYR A 321 -1.80 9.19 26.12
CA TYR A 321 -1.74 9.56 27.55
C TYR A 321 -0.61 10.56 27.84
N ALA A 322 0.55 10.43 27.19
CA ALA A 322 1.63 11.39 27.32
C ALA A 322 1.22 12.79 26.82
N ALA A 323 0.54 12.87 25.66
CA ALA A 323 0.08 14.13 25.08
C ALA A 323 -0.97 14.87 25.93
N THR A 324 -1.65 14.16 26.83
CA THR A 324 -2.65 14.73 27.76
C THR A 324 -2.17 14.78 29.21
N GLY A 325 -0.89 14.51 29.48
CA GLY A 325 -0.29 14.59 30.83
C GLY A 325 -0.66 13.44 31.79
N HIS A 326 -1.26 12.36 31.30
CA HIS A 326 -1.69 11.20 32.10
C HIS A 326 -0.54 10.18 32.27
N TRP A 327 0.47 10.56 33.04
CA TRP A 327 1.72 9.79 33.16
C TRP A 327 1.56 8.42 33.81
N GLN A 328 0.60 8.25 34.72
CA GLN A 328 0.34 6.97 35.39
C GLN A 328 -0.21 5.92 34.42
N GLU A 329 -1.19 6.31 33.60
CA GLU A 329 -1.79 5.48 32.56
C GLU A 329 -0.76 5.11 31.50
N ARG A 330 0.07 6.08 31.07
CA ARG A 330 1.21 5.83 30.18
C ARG A 330 2.13 4.75 30.74
N ALA A 331 2.49 4.84 32.02
CA ALA A 331 3.35 3.86 32.68
C ALA A 331 2.68 2.47 32.75
N ARG A 332 1.38 2.41 33.04
CA ARG A 332 0.60 1.15 33.02
C ARG A 332 0.60 0.49 31.63
N VAL A 333 0.40 1.27 30.56
CA VAL A 333 0.42 0.75 29.18
C VAL A 333 1.81 0.21 28.81
N ARG A 334 2.88 0.92 29.18
CA ARG A 334 4.26 0.45 28.93
C ARG A 334 4.60 -0.80 29.74
N LYS A 335 4.14 -0.88 30.99
CA LYS A 335 4.27 -2.09 31.81
C LYS A 335 3.54 -3.27 31.15
N LEU A 336 2.30 -3.08 30.72
CA LEU A 336 1.52 -4.13 30.03
C LEU A 336 2.21 -4.61 28.74
N MET A 337 2.78 -3.69 27.96
CA MET A 337 3.57 -4.02 26.76
C MET A 337 4.78 -4.90 27.10
N ASN A 338 5.50 -4.57 28.16
CA ASN A 338 6.65 -5.34 28.65
C ASN A 338 6.24 -6.72 29.19
N ASP A 339 5.19 -6.78 30.00
CA ASP A 339 4.65 -8.02 30.58
C ASP A 339 4.24 -9.02 29.49
N ARG A 340 3.72 -8.50 28.36
CA ARG A 340 3.36 -9.29 27.16
C ARG A 340 4.53 -9.54 26.20
N LYS A 341 5.74 -9.11 26.55
CA LYS A 341 6.97 -9.23 25.74
C LYS A 341 6.85 -8.64 24.33
N VAL A 342 6.01 -7.62 24.17
CA VAL A 342 5.80 -6.95 22.89
C VAL A 342 6.91 -5.91 22.71
N LYS A 343 7.70 -6.04 21.64
CA LYS A 343 8.78 -5.10 21.34
C LYS A 343 8.28 -4.01 20.39
N LYS A 344 8.69 -2.77 20.65
CA LYS A 344 8.40 -1.63 19.76
C LYS A 344 9.05 -1.85 18.41
N GLU A 345 8.27 -1.71 17.34
CA GLU A 345 8.81 -1.64 15.99
C GLU A 345 9.61 -0.34 15.79
N ALA A 346 10.82 -0.46 15.26
CA ALA A 346 11.66 0.69 14.95
C ALA A 346 11.17 1.36 13.66
N GLY A 347 11.10 2.70 13.68
CA GLY A 347 10.86 3.48 12.48
C GLY A 347 12.14 3.58 11.66
N TYR A 348 12.08 3.20 10.39
CA TYR A 348 13.17 3.36 9.43
C TYR A 348 12.65 3.93 8.13
N SER A 349 13.55 4.59 7.42
CA SER A 349 13.28 5.16 6.11
C SER A 349 14.28 4.62 5.12
N TRP A 350 13.87 4.40 3.88
CA TRP A 350 14.75 3.92 2.84
C TRP A 350 14.59 4.68 1.54
N ILE A 351 15.66 4.65 0.75
CA ILE A 351 15.78 5.28 -0.56
C ILE A 351 16.51 4.34 -1.50
N GLU A 352 16.07 4.30 -2.76
CA GLU A 352 16.72 3.54 -3.82
C GLU A 352 17.61 4.46 -4.64
N VAL A 353 18.90 4.13 -4.74
CA VAL A 353 19.88 4.86 -5.56
C VAL A 353 20.68 3.85 -6.38
N LYS A 354 20.71 4.03 -7.71
CA LYS A 354 21.42 3.15 -8.65
C LYS A 354 21.08 1.65 -8.46
N ASN A 355 19.79 1.32 -8.37
CA ASN A 355 19.26 -0.03 -8.15
C ASN A 355 19.69 -0.71 -6.83
N LYS A 356 20.12 0.09 -5.84
CA LYS A 356 20.43 -0.39 -4.50
C LYS A 356 19.57 0.34 -3.48
N THR A 357 18.98 -0.42 -2.57
CA THR A 357 18.19 0.11 -1.46
C THR A 357 19.08 0.42 -0.26
N TYR A 358 18.98 1.64 0.26
CA TYR A 358 19.68 2.10 1.45
C TYR A 358 18.65 2.42 2.53
N SER A 359 18.77 1.80 3.70
CA SER A 359 17.84 1.95 4.81
C SER A 359 18.54 2.64 5.98
N PHE A 360 17.81 3.49 6.70
CA PHE A 360 18.32 4.28 7.81
C PHE A 360 17.40 4.15 9.01
N LEU A 361 17.97 3.85 10.16
CA LEU A 361 17.31 4.02 11.46
C LEU A 361 17.50 5.45 11.98
N ALA A 362 16.71 5.85 12.97
CA ALA A 362 16.95 7.12 13.65
C ALA A 362 18.33 7.10 14.34
N GLY A 363 19.15 8.12 14.10
CA GLY A 363 20.52 8.21 14.61
C GLY A 363 21.49 7.16 14.04
N ASP A 364 21.18 6.57 12.89
CA ASP A 364 22.03 5.55 12.27
C ASP A 364 23.39 6.11 11.85
N ILE A 365 24.46 5.41 12.23
CA ILE A 365 25.86 5.71 11.88
C ILE A 365 26.55 4.55 11.15
N SER A 366 25.84 3.46 10.88
CA SER A 366 26.39 2.25 10.26
C SER A 366 26.73 2.40 8.78
N HIS A 367 26.21 3.45 8.12
CA HIS A 367 26.43 3.68 6.71
C HIS A 367 27.90 4.06 6.40
N PRO A 368 28.53 3.54 5.34
CA PRO A 368 29.93 3.87 5.00
C PRO A 368 30.17 5.38 4.76
N GLN A 369 29.14 6.10 4.34
CA GLN A 369 29.18 7.56 4.12
C GLN A 369 28.58 8.38 5.27
N SER A 370 28.45 7.82 6.48
CA SER A 370 27.83 8.52 7.63
C SER A 370 28.38 9.93 7.83
N ASN A 371 29.70 10.12 7.80
CA ASN A 371 30.31 11.45 7.97
C ASN A 371 29.79 12.49 6.96
N GLN A 372 29.61 12.09 5.69
CA GLN A 372 29.07 12.97 4.65
C GLN A 372 27.58 13.26 4.86
N ILE A 373 26.82 12.25 5.31
CA ILE A 373 25.38 12.38 5.59
C ILE A 373 25.17 13.37 6.74
N TYR A 374 25.90 13.21 7.86
CA TYR A 374 25.78 14.10 9.01
C TYR A 374 26.28 15.51 8.73
N SER A 375 27.37 15.66 7.95
CA SER A 375 27.81 16.98 7.49
C SER A 375 26.74 17.67 6.63
N LYS A 376 26.06 16.93 5.75
CA LYS A 376 24.94 17.48 4.97
C LYS A 376 23.74 17.83 5.85
N LEU A 377 23.44 17.03 6.88
CA LEU A 377 22.39 17.35 7.86
C LEU A 377 22.67 18.61 8.66
N GLU A 378 23.93 18.83 9.05
CA GLU A 378 24.36 20.04 9.74
C GLU A 378 24.22 21.28 8.84
N GLU A 379 24.68 21.18 7.58
CA GLU A 379 24.49 22.22 6.57
C GLU A 379 23.00 22.56 6.38
N LEU A 380 22.15 21.54 6.22
CA LEU A 380 20.71 21.72 6.09
C LEU A 380 20.10 22.35 7.35
N SER A 381 20.53 21.94 8.54
CA SER A 381 20.01 22.46 9.81
C SER A 381 20.28 23.96 9.96
N THR A 382 21.49 24.41 9.60
CA THR A 382 21.83 25.83 9.57
C THR A 382 20.94 26.60 8.58
N ARG A 383 20.84 26.11 7.34
CA ARG A 383 20.01 26.75 6.30
C ARG A 383 18.53 26.77 6.63
N LEU A 384 18.02 25.75 7.32
CA LEU A 384 16.64 25.70 7.81
C LEU A 384 16.41 26.78 8.89
N LYS A 385 17.33 26.92 9.85
CA LYS A 385 17.27 27.97 10.88
C LYS A 385 17.29 29.37 10.26
N ASP A 386 18.16 29.60 9.27
CA ASP A 386 18.22 30.87 8.53
C ASP A 386 16.92 31.17 7.77
N ALA A 387 16.21 30.13 7.32
CA ALA A 387 14.89 30.22 6.71
C ALA A 387 13.74 30.35 7.72
N GLY A 388 14.03 30.46 9.02
CA GLY A 388 13.04 30.66 10.09
C GLY A 388 12.38 29.38 10.63
N TYR A 389 12.93 28.20 10.31
CA TYR A 389 12.44 26.95 10.88
C TYR A 389 12.68 26.89 12.39
N LYS A 390 11.63 26.52 13.13
CA LYS A 390 11.70 26.21 14.56
C LYS A 390 11.22 24.77 14.76
N PRO A 391 12.01 23.91 15.41
CA PRO A 391 11.59 22.54 15.71
C PRO A 391 10.31 22.51 16.53
N ASP A 392 9.38 21.64 16.15
CA ASP A 392 8.17 21.39 16.94
C ASP A 392 8.42 20.22 17.91
N THR A 393 8.85 20.55 19.11
CA THR A 393 9.19 19.58 20.17
C THR A 393 7.98 18.81 20.70
N SER A 394 6.74 19.23 20.38
CA SER A 394 5.52 18.51 20.77
C SER A 394 5.41 17.12 20.14
N TYR A 395 6.14 16.86 19.05
CA TYR A 395 6.22 15.54 18.43
C TYR A 395 7.15 14.56 19.16
N VAL A 396 7.95 15.04 20.12
CA VAL A 396 8.77 14.19 21.00
C VAL A 396 8.09 14.06 22.36
N LEU A 397 7.33 12.97 22.52
CA LEU A 397 6.53 12.70 23.72
C LEU A 397 7.33 12.09 24.89
N GLN A 398 8.65 12.29 24.88
CA GLN A 398 9.54 11.93 25.97
C GLN A 398 9.63 13.13 26.92
N ASP A 399 9.57 12.86 28.21
CA ASP A 399 9.68 13.87 29.26
C ASP A 399 11.17 14.15 29.49
N ILE A 400 11.75 14.91 28.56
CA ILE A 400 13.15 15.36 28.51
C ILE A 400 13.15 16.86 28.19
N ASP A 401 14.26 17.53 28.41
CA ASP A 401 14.40 18.94 28.04
C ASP A 401 14.31 19.15 26.52
N ASP A 402 14.00 20.39 26.13
CA ASP A 402 13.71 20.71 24.74
C ASP A 402 14.94 20.59 23.83
N GLU A 403 16.16 20.80 24.33
CA GLU A 403 17.40 20.61 23.56
C GLU A 403 17.57 19.15 23.13
N HIS A 404 17.33 18.20 24.04
CA HIS A 404 17.35 16.77 23.70
C HIS A 404 16.20 16.38 22.76
N LYS A 405 15.01 17.00 22.87
CA LYS A 405 13.92 16.77 21.91
C LYS A 405 14.30 17.23 20.50
N GLU A 406 14.93 18.39 20.38
CA GLU A 406 15.42 18.90 19.10
C GLU A 406 16.47 17.97 18.48
N ALA A 407 17.41 17.47 19.29
CA ALA A 407 18.40 16.50 18.85
C ALA A 407 17.73 15.24 18.28
N ILE A 408 16.73 14.68 18.96
CA ILE A 408 15.98 13.51 18.46
C ILE A 408 15.30 13.80 17.12
N LEU A 409 14.64 14.95 16.98
CA LEU A 409 13.96 15.33 15.73
C LEU A 409 14.94 15.43 14.55
N SER A 410 16.13 15.99 14.79
CA SER A 410 17.18 16.13 13.77
C SER A 410 17.73 14.79 13.26
N GLN A 411 17.61 13.74 14.07
CA GLN A 411 18.13 12.40 13.79
C GLN A 411 17.05 11.43 13.27
N HIS A 412 15.86 11.91 12.94
CA HIS A 412 14.82 11.07 12.33
C HIS A 412 15.29 10.44 11.02
N SER A 413 14.87 9.18 10.78
CA SER A 413 15.34 8.39 9.64
C SER A 413 15.02 9.03 8.28
N GLU A 414 13.91 9.77 8.16
CA GLU A 414 13.57 10.50 6.93
C GLU A 414 14.64 11.52 6.58
N ARG A 415 15.16 12.24 7.58
CA ARG A 415 16.18 13.28 7.38
C ARG A 415 17.49 12.67 6.93
N LEU A 416 17.89 11.54 7.53
CA LEU A 416 19.08 10.77 7.13
C LEU A 416 18.94 10.27 5.68
N ALA A 417 17.79 9.69 5.33
CA ALA A 417 17.52 9.21 3.96
C ALA A 417 17.56 10.36 2.93
N ILE A 418 17.01 11.53 3.26
CA ILE A 418 17.05 12.72 2.39
C ILE A 418 18.47 13.25 2.26
N ALA A 419 19.21 13.39 3.36
CA ALA A 419 20.58 13.87 3.33
C ALA A 419 21.48 12.94 2.50
N PHE A 420 21.35 11.62 2.67
CA PHE A 420 22.00 10.64 1.80
C PHE A 420 21.56 10.81 0.35
N GLY A 421 20.26 10.93 0.07
CA GLY A 421 19.74 11.17 -1.26
C GLY A 421 20.36 12.40 -1.93
N LEU A 422 20.47 13.52 -1.21
CA LEU A 422 21.09 14.75 -1.70
C LEU A 422 22.59 14.59 -2.02
N VAL A 423 23.32 13.80 -1.22
CA VAL A 423 24.75 13.50 -1.45
C VAL A 423 24.94 12.52 -2.62
N ALA A 424 24.10 11.49 -2.72
CA ALA A 424 24.32 10.36 -3.60
C ALA A 424 23.79 10.55 -5.03
N THR A 425 23.05 11.62 -5.30
CA THR A 425 22.38 11.85 -6.59
C THR A 425 22.61 13.27 -7.13
N PRO A 426 22.59 13.46 -8.47
CA PRO A 426 22.84 14.76 -9.08
C PRO A 426 21.89 15.86 -8.60
N ALA A 427 22.36 17.10 -8.63
CA ALA A 427 21.54 18.26 -8.29
C ALA A 427 20.26 18.31 -9.16
N GLY A 428 19.12 18.59 -8.53
CA GLY A 428 17.81 18.67 -9.20
C GLY A 428 17.14 17.32 -9.52
N ALA A 429 17.79 16.17 -9.38
CA ALA A 429 17.13 14.88 -9.64
C ALA A 429 16.03 14.62 -8.58
N PRO A 430 14.85 14.07 -8.89
CA PRO A 430 13.84 13.83 -7.86
C PRO A 430 14.32 12.81 -6.81
N LEU A 431 13.90 12.97 -5.55
CA LEU A 431 14.15 11.99 -4.48
C LEU A 431 12.86 11.25 -4.14
N GLN A 432 12.97 9.94 -3.90
CA GLN A 432 11.87 9.13 -3.44
C GLN A 432 12.25 8.36 -2.18
N ILE A 433 11.58 8.69 -1.08
CA ILE A 433 11.80 8.09 0.23
C ILE A 433 10.55 7.32 0.62
N VAL A 434 10.74 6.17 1.27
CA VAL A 434 9.64 5.42 1.88
C VAL A 434 9.93 5.26 3.36
N LYS A 435 8.88 5.39 4.18
CA LYS A 435 8.92 5.19 5.62
C LYS A 435 7.93 4.08 6.00
N ASN A 436 8.35 3.18 6.90
CA ASN A 436 7.48 2.10 7.39
C ASN A 436 6.40 2.57 8.37
N LEU A 437 6.51 3.81 8.86
CA LEU A 437 5.59 4.47 9.78
C LEU A 437 5.09 5.80 9.18
N ARG A 438 4.07 6.40 9.78
CA ARG A 438 3.63 7.76 9.46
C ARG A 438 4.76 8.77 9.72
N VAL A 439 4.97 9.70 8.79
CA VAL A 439 5.93 10.81 8.94
C VAL A 439 5.47 11.71 10.08
N CYS A 440 6.37 12.24 10.92
CA CYS A 440 5.96 13.15 12.01
C CYS A 440 5.75 14.58 11.51
N GLY A 441 5.04 15.41 12.28
CA GLY A 441 4.64 16.75 11.83
C GLY A 441 5.80 17.68 11.53
N ASP A 442 6.77 17.65 12.43
CA ASP A 442 8.01 18.38 12.29
C ASP A 442 8.81 17.96 11.04
N CYS A 443 8.97 16.65 10.79
CA CYS A 443 9.65 16.17 9.59
C CYS A 443 8.92 16.58 8.31
N HIS A 444 7.58 16.51 8.29
CA HIS A 444 6.80 16.99 7.14
C HIS A 444 7.11 18.46 6.82
N THR A 445 7.18 19.32 7.84
CA THR A 445 7.56 20.75 7.68
C THR A 445 8.98 20.91 7.19
N VAL A 446 9.94 20.16 7.74
CA VAL A 446 11.34 20.20 7.30
C VAL A 446 11.48 19.76 5.86
N ILE A 447 10.80 18.70 5.43
CA ILE A 447 10.89 18.20 4.05
C ILE A 447 10.32 19.22 3.06
N LYS A 448 9.22 19.92 3.42
CA LYS A 448 8.74 21.08 2.64
C LYS A 448 9.86 22.10 2.45
N LEU A 449 10.48 22.56 3.53
CA LEU A 449 11.52 23.58 3.46
C LEU A 449 12.75 23.10 2.68
N ILE A 450 13.17 21.85 2.84
CA ILE A 450 14.27 21.26 2.06
C ILE A 450 13.92 21.27 0.57
N SER A 451 12.70 20.89 0.17
CA SER A 451 12.29 20.92 -1.25
C SER A 451 12.46 22.31 -1.90
N LYS A 452 12.21 23.38 -1.12
CA LYS A 452 12.40 24.77 -1.55
C LYS A 452 13.88 25.16 -1.59
N LEU A 453 14.63 24.85 -0.53
CA LEU A 453 16.04 25.22 -0.37
C LEU A 453 16.95 24.52 -1.39
N GLU A 454 16.68 23.25 -1.68
CA GLU A 454 17.44 22.43 -2.63
C GLU A 454 16.86 22.47 -4.05
N ARG A 455 15.74 23.19 -4.25
CA ARG A 455 14.99 23.28 -5.53
C ARG A 455 14.76 21.90 -6.16
N ARG A 456 14.17 21.02 -5.36
CA ARG A 456 14.15 19.58 -5.63
C ARG A 456 12.80 18.99 -5.29
N ASP A 457 12.28 18.19 -6.22
CA ASP A 457 11.05 17.43 -6.00
C ASP A 457 11.38 16.23 -5.09
N ILE A 458 10.69 16.14 -3.95
CA ILE A 458 10.88 15.07 -2.97
C ILE A 458 9.53 14.37 -2.79
N VAL A 459 9.49 13.06 -3.03
CA VAL A 459 8.32 12.22 -2.79
C VAL A 459 8.59 11.38 -1.56
N VAL A 460 7.72 11.47 -0.54
CA VAL A 460 7.79 10.61 0.63
C VAL A 460 6.52 9.77 0.72
N ARG A 461 6.68 8.45 0.72
CA ARG A 461 5.59 7.52 0.99
C ARG A 461 5.62 7.11 2.46
N ASP A 462 4.52 7.33 3.16
CA ASP A 462 4.30 6.76 4.48
C ASP A 462 3.27 5.61 4.43
N THR A 463 2.82 5.14 5.60
CA THR A 463 1.83 4.05 5.70
C THR A 463 0.47 4.41 5.11
N ASN A 464 0.17 5.69 4.96
CA ASN A 464 -1.15 6.18 4.58
C ASN A 464 -1.17 6.60 3.11
N ARG A 465 -0.15 7.35 2.66
CA ARG A 465 -0.17 8.01 1.35
C ARG A 465 1.20 8.48 0.85
N PHE A 466 1.22 9.08 -0.33
CA PHE A 466 2.34 9.81 -0.89
C PHE A 466 2.21 11.30 -0.62
N HIS A 467 3.33 11.90 -0.23
CA HIS A 467 3.48 13.34 -0.04
C HIS A 467 4.47 13.84 -1.11
N HIS A 468 4.01 14.74 -1.97
CA HIS A 468 4.85 15.36 -3.00
C HIS A 468 5.25 16.75 -2.53
N PHE A 469 6.52 16.90 -2.19
CA PHE A 469 7.10 18.16 -1.73
C PHE A 469 7.77 18.87 -2.89
N LYS A 470 7.29 20.07 -3.20
CA LYS A 470 7.78 20.90 -4.30
C LYS A 470 7.69 22.37 -3.91
N GLU A 471 8.80 23.09 -4.05
CA GLU A 471 8.88 24.53 -3.79
C GLU A 471 8.36 24.98 -2.41
N GLY A 472 8.44 24.12 -1.40
CA GLY A 472 7.95 24.44 -0.05
C GLY A 472 6.50 24.06 0.21
N LEU A 473 5.80 23.49 -0.77
CA LEU A 473 4.43 23.01 -0.65
C LEU A 473 4.41 21.49 -0.63
N CYS A 474 3.37 20.91 -0.02
CA CYS A 474 3.08 19.49 -0.09
C CYS A 474 1.76 19.28 -0.83
N SER A 475 1.66 18.22 -1.65
CA SER A 475 0.43 17.87 -2.38
C SER A 475 -0.80 17.67 -1.50
N CYS A 476 -0.62 17.49 -0.18
CA CYS A 476 -1.72 17.35 0.75
C CYS A 476 -2.35 18.62 1.27
N GLY A 477 -1.81 19.79 0.94
CA GLY A 477 -2.32 21.06 1.45
C GLY A 477 -2.27 21.20 2.97
N ASP A 478 -1.32 20.52 3.62
CA ASP A 478 -1.17 20.47 5.08
C ASP A 478 -2.35 19.85 5.85
N TYR A 479 -3.26 19.16 5.16
CA TYR A 479 -4.34 18.38 5.76
C TYR A 479 -3.99 16.88 5.78
N TRP A 480 -3.59 16.32 6.93
CA TRP A 480 -3.02 14.97 6.94
C TRP A 480 -3.03 14.17 8.23
#